data_AF-A0A2J4P0B3-F1
#
_entry.id   AF-A0A2J4P0B3-F1
#
_cell.length_a   1.000
_cell.length_b   1.000
_cell.length_c   1.000
_cell.angle_alpha   90.00
_cell.angle_beta   90.00
_cell.angle_gamma   90.00
#
_symmetry.space_group_name_H-M   'P 1'
#
loop_
_entity.id
_entity.type
_entity.pdbx_description
1 polymer ?
#
loop_
_entity_poly.entity_id
_entity_poly.type
_entity_poly.pdbx_seq_one_letter_code
_entity_poly.pdbx_strand_id
1 'polypeptide(L)' 'MKLRLTLLTAATLTAFSFAAQAAEKGTIMIMVNSLDNPYYASEAKGASEKAKELGYQTTILSHGEDVKKQNELIDTA' A
#
# COMPACT_ATOMS: atom_id res chain seq x y z
N MET A 1 45.38 21.37 -2.30
CA MET A 1 44.06 21.92 -1.91
C MET A 1 42.97 21.62 -2.93
N LYS A 2 43.25 21.64 -4.24
CA LYS A 2 42.25 21.37 -5.30
C LYS A 2 41.61 19.98 -5.21
N LEU A 3 42.40 18.92 -4.94
CA LEU A 3 41.92 17.53 -4.85
C LEU A 3 40.90 17.26 -3.72
N ARG A 4 41.02 17.96 -2.58
CA ARG A 4 40.07 17.85 -1.45
C ARG A 4 38.75 18.56 -1.74
N LEU A 5 38.81 19.65 -2.50
CA LEU A 5 37.63 20.40 -2.92
C LEU A 5 36.83 19.62 -3.99
N THR A 6 37.52 18.90 -4.88
CA THR A 6 36.91 18.04 -5.91
C THR A 6 36.24 16.79 -5.31
N LEU A 7 36.81 16.21 -4.25
CA LEU A 7 36.19 15.08 -3.54
C LEU A 7 34.92 15.49 -2.78
N LEU A 8 34.87 16.70 -2.21
CA LEU A 8 33.67 17.21 -1.53
C LEU A 8 32.50 17.47 -2.50
N THR A 9 32.79 17.96 -3.71
CA THR A 9 31.76 18.17 -4.75
C THR A 9 31.25 16.87 -5.37
N ALA A 10 32.06 15.81 -5.41
CA ALA A 10 31.62 14.49 -5.87
C ALA A 10 30.71 13.79 -4.84
N ALA A 11 30.95 14.00 -3.54
CA ALA A 11 30.14 13.45 -2.47
C ALA A 11 28.74 14.10 -2.35
N THR A 12 28.57 15.35 -2.79
CA THR A 12 27.26 16.01 -2.79
C THR A 12 26.38 15.62 -3.98
N LEU A 13 26.97 15.27 -5.14
CA LEU A 13 26.20 14.77 -6.29
C LEU A 13 25.66 13.34 -6.09
N THR A 14 26.37 12.48 -5.35
CA THR A 14 25.91 11.11 -5.08
C THR A 14 24.82 11.04 -4.01
N ALA A 15 24.76 12.00 -3.10
CA ALA A 15 23.72 12.07 -2.07
C ALA A 15 22.32 12.43 -2.64
N PHE A 16 22.26 13.16 -3.75
CA PHE A 16 20.98 13.54 -4.39
C PHE A 16 20.35 12.42 -5.23
N SER A 17 21.12 11.38 -5.57
CA SER A 17 20.63 10.27 -6.42
C SER A 17 19.89 9.19 -5.63
N PHE A 18 19.97 9.19 -4.29
CA PHE A 18 19.28 8.22 -3.43
C PHE A 18 17.91 8.68 -2.95
N ALA A 19 17.49 9.91 -3.25
CA ALA A 19 16.10 10.31 -3.16
C ALA A 19 15.30 9.77 -4.36
N ALA A 20 15.48 8.49 -4.68
CA ALA A 20 14.48 7.76 -5.45
C ALA A 20 13.21 7.80 -4.58
N GLN A 21 12.29 8.68 -4.95
CA GLN A 21 10.96 8.74 -4.36
C GLN A 21 10.39 7.33 -4.44
N ALA A 22 10.37 6.62 -3.31
CA ALA A 22 9.60 5.41 -3.20
C ALA A 22 8.15 5.85 -3.37
N ALA A 23 7.62 5.72 -4.58
CA ALA A 23 6.22 5.95 -4.83
C ALA A 23 5.46 5.07 -3.83
N GLU A 24 4.64 5.68 -2.97
CA GLU A 24 3.77 4.91 -2.09
C GLU A 24 2.99 3.94 -2.96
N LYS A 25 2.97 2.66 -2.57
CA LYS A 25 2.12 1.72 -3.29
C LYS A 25 0.67 2.14 -3.09
N GLY A 26 -0.16 1.81 -4.06
CA GLY A 26 -1.59 2.12 -4.01
C GLY A 26 -2.32 1.41 -2.86
N THR A 27 -3.63 1.65 -2.81
CA THR A 27 -4.53 1.00 -1.86
C THR A 27 -5.11 -0.28 -2.46
N ILE A 28 -5.10 -1.37 -1.71
CA ILE A 28 -5.83 -2.59 -2.04
C ILE A 28 -7.15 -2.60 -1.26
N MET A 29 -8.26 -2.66 -1.98
CA MET A 29 -9.56 -2.94 -1.38
C MET A 29 -9.77 -4.44 -1.22
N ILE A 30 -10.12 -4.86 -0.01
CA ILE A 30 -10.39 -6.25 0.36
C ILE A 30 -11.87 -6.33 0.68
N MET A 31 -12.65 -6.92 -0.23
CA MET A 31 -14.09 -7.09 -0.06
C MET A 31 -14.38 -8.54 0.30
N VAL A 32 -15.09 -8.74 1.40
CA VAL A 32 -15.59 -10.06 1.81
C VAL A 32 -17.10 -10.04 1.93
N ASN A 33 -17.68 -11.22 2.07
CA ASN A 33 -19.11 -11.36 2.25
C ASN A 33 -19.58 -10.69 3.54
N SER A 34 -19.31 -11.27 4.71
CA SER A 34 -19.71 -10.70 6.01
C SER A 34 -18.58 -10.73 7.03
N LEU A 35 -18.25 -9.58 7.62
CA LEU A 35 -17.25 -9.49 8.70
C LEU A 35 -17.76 -10.05 10.04
N ASP A 36 -19.07 -10.28 10.18
CA ASP A 36 -19.64 -10.94 11.36
C ASP A 36 -19.37 -12.45 11.37
N ASN A 37 -19.04 -13.03 10.20
CA ASN A 37 -18.61 -14.41 10.09
C ASN A 37 -17.09 -14.50 10.37
N PRO A 38 -16.65 -15.28 11.38
CA PRO A 38 -15.24 -15.40 11.75
C PRO A 38 -14.30 -15.86 10.62
N TYR A 39 -14.81 -16.64 9.66
CA TYR A 39 -14.04 -17.10 8.50
C TYR A 39 -13.61 -15.91 7.61
N TYR A 40 -14.59 -15.11 7.16
CA TYR A 40 -14.34 -13.95 6.31
C TYR A 40 -13.57 -12.85 7.04
N ALA A 41 -13.81 -12.67 8.35
CA ALA A 41 -13.02 -11.75 9.17
C ALA A 41 -11.53 -12.16 9.21
N SER A 42 -11.26 -13.46 9.37
CA SER A 42 -9.89 -13.99 9.39
C SER A 42 -9.20 -13.88 8.02
N GLU A 43 -9.94 -14.16 6.95
CA GLU A 43 -9.48 -13.98 5.57
C GLU A 43 -9.11 -12.52 5.28
N ALA A 44 -10.02 -11.58 5.58
CA ALA A 44 -9.78 -10.15 5.37
C ALA A 44 -8.59 -9.64 6.18
N LYS A 45 -8.45 -10.11 7.43
CA LYS A 45 -7.31 -9.79 8.28
C LYS A 45 -5.99 -10.29 7.67
N GLY A 46 -5.92 -11.57 7.28
CA GLY A 46 -4.72 -12.15 6.69
C GLY A 46 -4.31 -11.46 5.38
N ALA A 47 -5.28 -11.15 4.52
CA ALA A 47 -5.05 -10.39 3.29
C ALA A 47 -4.54 -8.97 3.58
N SER A 48 -5.14 -8.27 4.56
CA SER A 48 -4.73 -6.91 4.94
C SER A 48 -3.33 -6.87 5.52
N GLU A 49 -3.00 -7.80 6.41
CA GLU A 49 -1.66 -7.93 6.99
C GLU A 49 -0.63 -8.18 5.90
N LYS A 50 -0.90 -9.11 4.97
CA LYS A 50 0.04 -9.40 3.89
C LYS A 50 0.23 -8.23 2.93
N ALA A 51 -0.84 -7.53 2.56
CA ALA A 51 -0.76 -6.35 1.71
C ALA A 51 0.05 -5.22 2.37
N LYS A 52 -0.15 -4.98 3.66
CA LYS A 52 0.64 -4.01 4.45
C LYS A 52 2.11 -4.38 4.55
N GLU A 53 2.45 -5.66 4.77
CA GLU A 53 3.85 -6.14 4.73
C GLU A 53 4.51 -5.86 3.38
N LEU A 54 3.75 -5.93 2.29
CA LEU A 54 4.22 -5.64 0.95
C LEU A 54 4.25 -4.13 0.64
N GLY A 55 3.86 -3.27 1.57
CA GLY A 55 3.90 -1.81 1.44
C GLY A 55 2.67 -1.18 0.80
N TYR A 56 1.55 -1.90 0.69
CA TYR A 56 0.27 -1.35 0.24
C TYR A 56 -0.55 -0.79 1.41
N GLN A 57 -1.37 0.22 1.12
CA GLN A 57 -2.48 0.58 2.00
C GLN A 57 -3.65 -0.38 1.80
N THR A 58 -4.55 -0.52 2.78
CA THR A 58 -5.66 -1.47 2.67
C THR A 58 -6.96 -0.89 3.22
N THR A 59 -8.06 -1.15 2.51
CA THR A 59 -9.43 -0.88 2.97
C THR A 59 -10.20 -2.19 2.99
N ILE A 60 -10.84 -2.52 4.12
CA ILE A 60 -11.66 -3.72 4.25
C ILE A 60 -13.13 -3.34 4.13
N LEU A 61 -13.87 -4.06 3.29
CA LEU A 61 -15.27 -3.83 2.99
C LEU A 61 -16.07 -5.12 3.12
N SER A 62 -17.37 -4.98 3.41
CA SER A 62 -18.31 -6.11 3.46
C SER A 62 -19.59 -5.80 2.70
N HIS A 63 -19.97 -6.71 1.79
CA HIS A 63 -21.15 -6.54 0.95
C HIS A 63 -22.39 -7.32 1.43
N GLY A 64 -22.26 -8.24 2.39
CA GLY A 64 -23.37 -8.94 3.04
C GLY A 64 -24.26 -9.73 2.08
N GLU A 65 -23.66 -10.45 1.13
CA GLU A 65 -24.34 -11.19 0.04
C GLU A 65 -25.17 -10.32 -0.92
N ASP A 66 -25.11 -8.99 -0.78
CA ASP A 66 -25.82 -8.07 -1.64
C ASP A 66 -24.98 -7.66 -2.85
N VAL A 67 -25.38 -8.12 -4.04
CA VAL A 67 -24.72 -7.82 -5.32
C VAL A 67 -24.83 -6.33 -5.69
N LYS A 68 -25.92 -5.67 -5.32
CA LYS A 68 -26.09 -4.22 -5.55
C LYS A 68 -25.10 -3.44 -4.69
N LYS A 69 -25.00 -3.79 -3.41
CA LYS A 69 -24.01 -3.19 -2.50
C LYS A 69 -22.58 -3.46 -2.96
N GLN A 70 -22.29 -4.68 -3.45
CA GLN A 70 -20.99 -4.99 -4.05
C GLN A 70 -20.65 -4.06 -5.21
N ASN A 71 -21.58 -3.84 -6.14
CA ASN A 71 -21.38 -2.93 -7.27
C ASN A 71 -21.18 -1.48 -6.80
N GLU A 72 -22.00 -1.00 -5.85
CA GLU A 72 -21.85 0.35 -5.28
C GLU A 72 -20.47 0.55 -4.63
N LEU A 73 -19.97 -0.46 -3.91
CA LEU A 73 -18.65 -0.42 -3.28
C LEU A 73 -17.50 -0.46 -4.31
N ILE A 74 -17.69 -1.10 -5.46
CA ILE A 74 -16.71 -1.11 -6.55
C ILE A 74 -16.70 0.23 -7.27
N ASP A 75 -17.87 0.80 -7.55
CA ASP A 75 -17.99 2.06 -8.31
C ASP A 75 -17.53 3.29 -7.52
N THR A 76 -17.50 3.20 -6.18
CA THR A 76 -17.05 4.27 -5.28
C THR A 76 -15.61 4.15 -4.78
N ALA A 77 -14.92 3.08 -5.20
CA ALA A 77 -13.52 2.79 -4.88
C ALA A 77 -12.53 3.64 -5.66
#